data_AF-A0A957JR68-F1
#
_entry.id   AF-A0A957JR68-F1
#
_cell.length_a   1.000
_cell.length_b   1.000
_cell.length_c   1.000
_cell.angle_alpha   90.00
_cell.angle_beta   90.00
_cell.angle_gamma   90.00
#
_symmetry.space_group_name_H-M   'P 1'
#
loop_
_entity.id
_entity.type
_entity.pdbx_description
1 polymer ?
#
loop_
_entity_poly.entity_id
_entity_poly.type
_entity_poly.pdbx_seq_one_letter_code
_entity_poly.pdbx_strand_id
1 'polypeptide(L)' 'MAEDLWELRKRRGMTVKQLANKAGIKPANLYAYEKGEPVRLSDLERLAK' A
#
# COMPACT_ATOMS: atom_id res chain seq x y z
N MET A 1 1.57 -1.46 -11.37
CA MET A 1 0.41 -2.32 -11.02
C MET A 1 0.58 -2.78 -9.58
N ALA A 2 -0.44 -3.33 -8.91
CA ALA A 2 -0.36 -3.68 -7.48
C ALA A 2 0.84 -4.58 -7.11
N GLU A 3 1.35 -5.35 -8.08
CA GLU A 3 2.57 -6.17 -8.00
C GLU A 3 3.83 -5.37 -7.64
N ASP A 4 3.97 -4.13 -8.11
CA ASP A 4 5.15 -3.31 -7.83
C ASP A 4 5.24 -2.92 -6.34
N LEU A 5 4.10 -2.68 -5.69
CA LEU A 5 4.06 -2.19 -4.32
C LEU A 5 4.44 -3.28 -3.32
N TRP A 6 3.96 -4.51 -3.53
CA TRP A 6 4.33 -5.68 -2.73
C TRP A 6 5.84 -5.93 -2.79
N GLU A 7 6.40 -5.91 -4.01
CA GLU A 7 7.83 -6.11 -4.24
C GLU A 7 8.66 -4.99 -3.59
N LEU A 8 8.23 -3.74 -3.71
CA LEU A 8 8.87 -2.59 -3.06
C LEU A 8 8.85 -2.71 -1.54
N ARG A 9 7.74 -3.22 -0.98
CA ARG A 9 7.59 -3.41 0.46
C ARG A 9 8.48 -4.53 0.97
N LYS A 10 8.59 -5.64 0.23
CA LYS A 10 9.54 -6.73 0.52
C LYS A 10 10.98 -6.25 0.46
N ARG A 11 11.38 -5.48 -0.56
CA ARG A 11 12.72 -4.90 -0.66
C ARG A 11 13.06 -3.98 0.51
N ARG A 12 12.08 -3.25 1.03
CA ARG A 12 12.23 -2.39 2.20
C ARG A 12 12.06 -3.11 3.54
N GLY A 13 11.79 -4.42 3.55
CA GLY A 13 11.55 -5.19 4.77
C GLY A 13 10.33 -4.71 5.57
N MET A 14 9.38 -4.03 4.92
CA MET A 14 8.21 -3.44 5.58
C MET A 14 7.02 -4.40 5.53
N THR A 15 6.11 -4.28 6.50
CA THR A 15 4.82 -4.98 6.53
C THR A 15 3.67 -4.09 6.03
N VAL A 16 2.50 -4.67 5.70
CA VAL A 16 1.31 -3.92 5.20
C VAL A 16 0.99 -2.82 6.20
N LYS A 17 0.94 -3.18 7.49
CA LYS A 17 0.68 -2.26 8.59
C LYS A 17 1.71 -1.14 8.68
N GLN A 18 2.99 -1.43 8.51
CA GLN A 18 4.03 -0.40 8.56
C GLN A 18 3.95 0.56 7.39
N LEU A 19 3.76 0.06 6.16
CA LEU A 19 3.61 0.89 4.98
C LEU A 19 2.33 1.74 5.08
N ALA A 20 1.22 1.13 5.51
CA ALA A 20 -0.04 1.82 5.72
C ALA A 20 0.05 2.91 6.78
N ASN A 21 0.66 2.63 7.93
CA ASN A 21 0.89 3.63 8.98
C ASN A 21 1.81 4.75 8.50
N LYS A 22 2.86 4.44 7.73
CA LYS A 22 3.78 5.44 7.19
C LYS A 22 3.12 6.34 6.14
N ALA A 23 2.27 5.78 5.30
CA ALA A 23 1.47 6.50 4.32
C ALA A 23 0.22 7.16 4.94
N GLY A 24 -0.11 6.88 6.20
CA GLY A 24 -1.32 7.41 6.85
C GLY A 24 -2.61 6.89 6.23
N ILE A 25 -2.61 5.66 5.72
CA ILE A 25 -3.77 4.97 5.15
C ILE A 25 -4.17 3.78 6.02
N LYS A 26 -5.40 3.30 5.86
CA LYS A 26 -5.83 2.08 6.57
C LYS A 26 -5.11 0.86 5.98
N PRO A 27 -4.56 -0.04 6.81
CA PRO A 27 -3.94 -1.28 6.32
C PRO A 27 -4.90 -2.18 5.57
N ALA A 28 -6.20 -2.11 5.86
CA ALA A 28 -7.24 -2.80 5.10
C ALA A 28 -7.32 -2.28 3.65
N ASN A 29 -7.21 -0.97 3.43
CA ASN A 29 -7.20 -0.39 2.07
C ASN A 29 -5.94 -0.81 1.32
N LEU A 30 -4.78 -0.76 1.97
CA LEU A 30 -3.54 -1.23 1.36
C LEU A 30 -3.61 -2.70 0.95
N TYR A 31 -4.20 -3.54 1.82
CA TYR A 31 -4.40 -4.95 1.51
C TYR A 31 -5.37 -5.16 0.34
N ALA A 32 -6.47 -4.40 0.32
CA ALA A 32 -7.43 -4.39 -0.79
C ALA A 32 -6.75 -3.99 -2.10
N TYR A 33 -5.88 -2.97 -2.07
CA TYR A 33 -5.08 -2.56 -3.23
C TYR A 33 -4.11 -3.66 -3.69
N GLU A 34 -3.36 -4.29 -2.78
CA GLU A 34 -2.48 -5.43 -3.10
C GLU A 34 -3.27 -6.60 -3.70
N LYS A 35 -4.56 -6.73 -3.37
CA LYS A 35 -5.48 -7.74 -3.90
C LYS A 35 -6.15 -7.35 -5.23
N GLY A 36 -5.93 -6.13 -5.73
CA GLY A 36 -6.57 -5.62 -6.94
C GLY A 36 -7.98 -5.04 -6.74
N GLU A 37 -8.41 -4.82 -5.49
CA GLU A 37 -9.68 -4.14 -5.22
C GLU A 37 -9.57 -2.62 -5.40
N PRO A 38 -10.68 -1.96 -5.76
CA PRO A 38 -10.71 -0.51 -5.94
C PRO A 38 -10.51 0.21 -4.61
N VAL A 39 -9.37 0.88 -4.48
CA VAL A 39 -9.07 1.82 -3.40
C VAL A 39 -9.25 3.26 -3.84
N ARG A 40 -9.39 4.15 -2.86
CA ARG A 40 -9.50 5.58 -3.11
C ARG A 40 -8.20 6.12 -3.71
N LEU A 41 -8.32 6.97 -4.72
CA LEU A 41 -7.19 7.68 -5.34
C LEU A 41 -6.34 8.41 -4.29
N SER A 42 -6.98 8.98 -3.26
CA SER A 42 -6.29 9.65 -2.14
C SER A 42 -5.35 8.74 -1.35
N ASP A 43 -5.64 7.44 -1.27
CA ASP A 43 -4.77 6.47 -0.60
C ASP A 43 -3.58 6.10 -1.49
N LEU A 44 -3.77 6.10 -2.81
CA LEU A 44 -2.70 5.83 -3.78
C LEU A 44 -1.69 6.98 -3.86
N GLU A 45 -2.17 8.23 -3.86
CA GLU A 45 -1.29 9.40 -3.82
C GLU A 45 -0.38 9.41 -2.59
N ARG A 46 -0.87 8.90 -1.46
CA ARG A 46 -0.09 8.77 -0.23
C ARG A 46 0.95 7.66 -0.27
N LEU A 47 0.75 6.65 -1.11
CA LEU A 47 1.71 5.55 -1.33
C LEU A 47 2.79 5.90 -2.35
N ALA A 48 2.52 6.84 -3.27
CA ALA A 48 3.45 7.29 -4.30
C ALA A 48 4.47 8.35 -3.81
N LYS A 49 4.27 8.92 -2.62
CA LYS A 49 5.15 9.91 -1.99
C LYS A 49 6.23 9.26 -1.12
#